data_AF-A0AAU4KYA3-F1
#
_entry.id   AF-A0AAU4KYA3-F1
#
_cell.length_a   1.000
_cell.length_b   1.000
_cell.length_c   1.000
_cell.angle_alpha   90.00
_cell.angle_beta   90.00
_cell.angle_gamma   90.00
#
_symmetry.space_group_name_H-M   'P 1'
#
loop_
_entity.id
_entity.type
_entity.pdbx_description
1 polymer ?
#
loop_
_entity_poly.entity_id
_entity_poly.type
_entity_poly.pdbx_seq_one_letter_code
_entity_poly.pdbx_strand_id
1 'polypeptide(L)'
;MLREFSKIVNITDSKGQAVGLSHTHRFRHTKLTRLAELGLPVHVLMRYAGHATPSMSMHYVAARQEHAEQAFLATAKLRADGTHVTFSRDDHDSLHLFNRAERFLPHGWCMLPPLQTCDKGNACLTCSVFVTDASHQPALERQLAETKALIDRSTTAFQERHGRPMPEDNVWLLQRRAEHAALTRLLEAIGDKPNCAVQGAGCGTTPAGPVPLALDLDRHRRTQP
;
A
#
# COMPACT_ATOMS: atom_id res chain seq x y z
N MET A 1 -41.98 -9.76 12.10
CA MET A 1 -41.55 -8.64 11.24
C MET A 1 -40.18 -8.84 10.55
N LEU A 2 -39.01 -8.53 11.15
CA LEU A 2 -37.72 -8.61 10.40
C LEU A 2 -37.31 -10.02 9.96
N ARG A 3 -37.61 -11.06 10.76
CA ARG A 3 -37.38 -12.47 10.37
C ARG A 3 -38.24 -12.90 9.19
N GLU A 4 -39.51 -12.50 9.18
CA GLU A 4 -40.44 -12.80 8.09
C GLU A 4 -40.06 -12.04 6.82
N PHE A 5 -39.72 -10.76 6.96
CA PHE A 5 -39.19 -9.96 5.85
C PHE A 5 -37.91 -10.57 5.26
N SER A 6 -37.01 -11.11 6.10
CA SER A 6 -35.81 -11.83 5.61
C SER A 6 -36.16 -13.05 4.77
N LYS A 7 -37.21 -13.80 5.14
CA LYS A 7 -37.68 -14.97 4.38
C LYS A 7 -38.29 -14.58 3.03
N ILE A 8 -38.92 -13.40 2.95
CA ILE A 8 -39.56 -12.90 1.73
C ILE A 8 -38.53 -12.32 0.76
N VAL A 9 -37.57 -11.54 1.25
CA VAL A 9 -36.63 -10.79 0.39
C VAL A 9 -35.40 -11.61 -0.05
N ASN A 10 -35.21 -12.80 0.52
CA ASN A 10 -34.14 -13.75 0.16
C ASN A 10 -32.75 -13.10 -0.01
N ILE A 11 -32.36 -12.27 0.96
CA ILE A 11 -31.07 -11.56 0.95
C ILE A 11 -29.96 -12.58 1.16
N THR A 12 -29.00 -12.62 0.24
CA THR A 12 -27.83 -13.48 0.32
C THR A 12 -26.55 -12.68 0.50
N ASP A 13 -25.54 -13.32 1.09
CA ASP A 13 -24.19 -12.81 1.04
C ASP A 13 -23.53 -13.14 -0.31
N SER A 14 -22.29 -12.68 -0.44
CA SER A 14 -21.35 -12.99 -1.51
C SER A 14 -21.09 -14.47 -1.81
N LYS A 15 -21.40 -15.40 -0.88
CA LYS A 15 -21.30 -16.86 -1.07
C LYS A 15 -22.65 -17.47 -1.43
N GLY A 16 -23.69 -16.67 -1.60
CA GLY A 16 -25.06 -17.14 -1.80
C GLY A 16 -25.74 -17.63 -0.53
N GLN A 17 -25.18 -17.40 0.67
CA GLN A 17 -25.78 -17.83 1.93
C GLN A 17 -26.82 -16.82 2.40
N ALA A 18 -27.98 -17.30 2.86
CA ALA A 18 -29.06 -16.43 3.32
C ALA A 18 -28.67 -15.64 4.58
N VAL A 19 -28.91 -14.33 4.56
CA VAL A 19 -28.62 -13.41 5.66
C VAL A 19 -29.90 -13.03 6.38
N GLY A 20 -30.03 -13.46 7.64
CA GLY A 20 -31.14 -13.06 8.50
C GLY A 20 -31.01 -11.62 9.00
N LEU A 21 -31.96 -10.76 8.65
CA LEU A 21 -32.07 -9.37 9.12
C LEU A 21 -32.39 -9.28 10.62
N SER A 22 -32.64 -10.40 11.31
CA SER A 22 -32.85 -10.43 12.75
C SER A 22 -31.62 -10.06 13.57
N HIS A 23 -30.43 -10.07 12.97
CA HIS A 23 -29.23 -9.51 13.58
C HIS A 23 -29.05 -8.05 13.12
N THR A 24 -29.90 -7.17 13.64
CA THR A 24 -29.98 -5.74 13.28
C THR A 24 -28.63 -5.01 13.36
N HIS A 25 -27.73 -5.46 14.23
CA HIS A 25 -26.40 -4.88 14.38
C HIS A 25 -25.42 -5.23 13.26
N ARG A 26 -25.64 -6.29 12.46
CA ARG A 26 -24.70 -6.69 11.39
C ARG A 26 -24.48 -5.58 10.36
N PHE A 27 -25.56 -4.97 9.85
CA PHE A 27 -25.46 -3.85 8.91
C PHE A 27 -24.76 -2.65 9.51
N ARG A 28 -24.99 -2.38 10.79
CA ARG A 28 -24.29 -1.33 11.53
C ARG A 28 -22.80 -1.62 11.62
N HIS A 29 -22.40 -2.85 11.98
CA HIS A 29 -21.00 -3.27 11.99
C HIS A 29 -20.37 -3.12 10.61
N THR A 30 -21.01 -3.63 9.54
CA THR A 30 -20.52 -3.49 8.16
C THR A 30 -20.31 -2.02 7.77
N LYS A 31 -21.27 -1.14 8.09
CA LYS A 31 -21.15 0.29 7.78
C LYS A 31 -20.01 0.94 8.56
N LEU A 32 -19.86 0.64 9.84
CA LEU A 32 -18.82 1.21 10.69
C LEU A 32 -17.42 0.70 10.32
N THR A 33 -17.28 -0.59 9.97
CA THR A 33 -16.04 -1.14 9.40
C THR A 33 -15.65 -0.40 8.12
N ARG A 34 -16.57 -0.27 7.16
CA ARG A 34 -16.29 0.45 5.90
C ARG A 34 -15.88 1.90 6.12
N LEU A 35 -16.53 2.59 7.05
CA LEU A 35 -16.17 3.97 7.38
C LEU A 35 -14.77 4.06 8.02
N ALA A 36 -14.42 3.10 8.87
CA ALA A 36 -13.06 3.00 9.41
C ALA A 36 -12.04 2.70 8.29
N GLU A 37 -12.34 1.79 7.37
CA GLU A 37 -11.49 1.47 6.20
C GLU A 37 -11.27 2.67 5.28
N LEU A 38 -12.26 3.56 5.15
CA LEU A 38 -12.13 4.84 4.43
C LEU A 38 -11.31 5.89 5.19
N GLY A 39 -10.89 5.62 6.42
CA GLY A 39 -9.98 6.49 7.19
C GLY A 39 -10.68 7.56 7.98
N LEU A 40 -11.98 7.38 8.29
CA LEU A 40 -12.65 8.31 9.18
C LEU A 40 -11.92 8.39 10.53
N PRO A 41 -11.63 9.59 11.04
CA PRO A 41 -11.09 9.75 12.38
C PRO A 41 -12.01 9.13 13.42
N VAL A 42 -11.42 8.52 14.46
CA VAL A 42 -12.16 7.76 15.48
C VAL A 42 -13.31 8.56 16.12
N HIS A 43 -13.11 9.86 16.38
CA HIS A 43 -14.12 10.73 16.97
C HIS A 43 -15.32 10.97 16.03
N VAL A 44 -15.09 11.03 14.71
CA VAL A 44 -16.17 11.14 13.70
C VAL A 44 -16.94 9.82 13.63
N LEU A 45 -16.23 8.69 13.62
CA LEU A 45 -16.84 7.36 13.64
C LEU A 45 -17.69 7.15 14.89
N MET A 46 -17.22 7.60 16.06
CA MET A 46 -17.98 7.57 17.32
C MET A 46 -19.25 8.41 17.24
N ARG A 47 -19.16 9.66 16.73
CA ARG A 47 -20.33 10.54 16.58
C ARG A 47 -21.36 9.94 15.61
N TYR A 48 -20.90 9.39 14.50
CA TYR A 48 -21.77 8.73 13.52
C TYR A 48 -22.45 7.49 14.11
N ALA A 49 -21.72 6.70 14.89
CA ALA A 49 -22.27 5.53 15.55
C ALA A 49 -23.17 5.90 16.75
N GLY A 50 -22.96 7.04 17.40
CA GLY A 50 -23.53 7.31 18.72
C GLY A 50 -22.85 6.46 19.81
N HIS A 51 -21.55 6.24 19.70
CA HIS A 51 -20.78 5.54 20.73
C HIS A 51 -20.39 6.49 21.86
N ALA A 52 -20.69 6.08 23.09
CA ALA A 52 -20.37 6.87 24.28
C ALA A 52 -18.88 6.85 24.62
N THR A 53 -18.16 5.80 24.24
CA THR A 53 -16.71 5.65 24.53
C THR A 53 -15.92 5.28 23.28
N PRO A 54 -14.63 5.68 23.18
CA PRO A 54 -13.78 5.31 22.05
C PRO A 54 -13.62 3.80 21.89
N SER A 55 -13.58 3.06 23.00
CA SER A 55 -13.40 1.60 23.01
C SER A 55 -14.43 0.86 22.14
N MET A 56 -15.66 1.39 22.04
CA MET A 56 -16.71 0.83 21.18
C MET A 56 -16.44 1.01 19.68
N SER A 57 -15.57 1.93 19.28
CA SER A 57 -15.17 2.16 17.89
C SER A 57 -13.79 1.55 17.57
N MET A 58 -12.96 1.33 18.58
CA MET A 58 -11.57 0.92 18.40
C MET A 58 -11.42 -0.43 17.70
N HIS A 59 -12.35 -1.38 17.85
CA HIS A 59 -12.24 -2.66 17.14
C HIS A 59 -12.38 -2.51 15.62
N TYR A 60 -13.09 -1.50 15.12
CA TYR A 60 -13.12 -1.20 13.68
C TYR A 60 -11.81 -0.58 13.20
N VAL A 61 -11.19 0.25 14.04
CA VAL A 61 -9.88 0.87 13.75
C VAL A 61 -8.79 -0.19 13.74
N ALA A 62 -8.81 -1.12 14.70
CA ALA A 62 -7.89 -2.24 14.77
C ALA A 62 -7.99 -3.13 13.52
N ALA A 63 -9.22 -3.48 13.09
CA ALA A 63 -9.43 -4.25 11.87
C ALA A 63 -8.87 -3.53 10.62
N ARG A 64 -9.08 -2.21 10.50
CA ARG A 64 -8.46 -1.40 9.44
C ARG A 64 -6.93 -1.50 9.47
N GLN A 65 -6.31 -1.38 10.65
CA GLN A 65 -4.85 -1.43 10.77
C GLN A 65 -4.31 -2.82 10.40
N GLU A 66 -4.96 -3.88 10.85
CA GLU A 66 -4.62 -5.25 10.49
C GLU A 66 -4.76 -5.49 8.97
N HIS A 67 -5.82 -5.01 8.35
CA HIS A 67 -6.00 -5.08 6.90
C HIS A 67 -4.89 -4.31 6.15
N ALA A 68 -4.51 -3.12 6.63
CA ALA A 68 -3.44 -2.34 6.02
C ALA A 68 -2.07 -3.02 6.15
N GLU A 69 -1.77 -3.59 7.33
CA GLU A 69 -0.57 -4.39 7.58
C GLU A 69 -0.51 -5.60 6.63
N GLN A 70 -1.60 -6.38 6.54
CA GLN A 70 -1.69 -7.53 5.63
C GLN A 70 -1.51 -7.12 4.16
N ALA A 71 -2.15 -6.01 3.74
CA ALA A 71 -2.01 -5.46 2.40
C ALA A 71 -0.56 -5.07 2.09
N PHE A 72 0.11 -4.44 3.06
CA PHE A 72 1.51 -4.08 2.94
C PHE A 72 2.41 -5.32 2.82
N LEU A 73 2.26 -6.31 3.70
CA LEU A 73 3.12 -7.49 3.77
C LEU A 73 2.99 -8.38 2.54
N ALA A 74 1.81 -8.44 1.93
CA ALA A 74 1.59 -9.23 0.72
C ALA A 74 2.02 -8.52 -0.56
N THR A 75 2.15 -7.20 -0.52
CA THR A 75 2.65 -6.43 -1.66
C THR A 75 4.15 -6.67 -1.81
N ALA A 76 4.57 -7.14 -2.98
CA ALA A 76 5.97 -7.43 -3.27
C ALA A 76 6.85 -6.20 -3.06
N LYS A 77 7.93 -6.36 -2.29
CA LYS A 77 8.93 -5.31 -2.05
C LYS A 77 10.17 -5.59 -2.88
N LEU A 78 10.77 -4.54 -3.43
CA LEU A 78 11.88 -4.61 -4.37
C LEU A 78 13.03 -3.72 -3.91
N ARG A 79 14.27 -4.21 -4.01
CA ARG A 79 15.48 -3.36 -3.92
C ARG A 79 15.72 -2.65 -5.25
N ALA A 80 16.64 -1.68 -5.24
CA ALA A 80 17.03 -0.91 -6.42
C ALA A 80 17.52 -1.75 -7.63
N ASP A 81 18.01 -2.96 -7.40
CA ASP A 81 18.44 -3.89 -8.45
C ASP A 81 17.29 -4.73 -9.04
N GLY A 82 16.07 -4.62 -8.48
CA GLY A 82 14.91 -5.43 -8.84
C GLY A 82 14.76 -6.72 -8.04
N THR A 83 15.63 -6.98 -7.06
CA THR A 83 15.52 -8.18 -6.22
C THR A 83 14.33 -8.07 -5.26
N HIS A 84 13.56 -9.15 -5.16
CA HIS A 84 12.48 -9.24 -4.19
C HIS A 84 13.01 -9.37 -2.77
N VAL A 85 12.37 -8.67 -1.85
CA VAL A 85 12.61 -8.78 -0.41
C VAL A 85 11.30 -9.05 0.31
N THR A 86 11.35 -9.92 1.32
CA THR A 86 10.20 -10.21 2.18
C THR A 86 10.27 -9.34 3.40
N PHE A 87 9.15 -8.72 3.76
CA PHE A 87 9.04 -7.93 4.98
C PHE A 87 8.30 -8.75 6.03
N SER A 88 8.78 -8.64 7.27
CA SER A 88 8.08 -9.11 8.46
C SER A 88 7.18 -8.02 9.03
N ARG A 89 6.36 -8.39 10.02
CA ARG A 89 5.58 -7.42 10.81
C ARG A 89 6.47 -6.39 11.50
N ASP A 90 7.60 -6.83 12.05
CA ASP A 90 8.56 -5.94 12.71
C ASP A 90 9.15 -4.92 11.72
N ASP A 91 9.40 -5.33 10.47
CA ASP A 91 9.85 -4.42 9.41
C ASP A 91 8.79 -3.36 9.08
N HIS A 92 7.51 -3.76 8.98
CA HIS A 92 6.39 -2.83 8.78
C HIS A 92 6.26 -1.84 9.95
N ASP A 93 6.39 -2.31 11.19
CA ASP A 93 6.33 -1.44 12.36
C ASP A 93 7.52 -0.46 12.40
N SER A 94 8.71 -0.90 11.97
CA SER A 94 9.88 -0.04 11.83
C SER A 94 9.69 1.07 10.77
N LEU A 95 8.92 0.80 9.70
CA LEU A 95 8.57 1.81 8.69
C LEU A 95 7.74 2.96 9.24
N HIS A 96 6.89 2.72 10.23
CA HIS A 96 6.19 3.79 10.93
C HIS A 96 7.15 4.74 11.68
N LEU A 97 8.31 4.24 12.11
CA LEU A 97 9.38 5.09 12.66
C LEU A 97 10.11 5.86 11.55
N PHE A 98 10.31 5.25 10.37
CA PHE A 98 10.90 5.92 9.21
C PHE A 98 10.06 7.07 8.66
N ASN A 99 8.72 6.99 8.74
CA ASN A 99 7.84 8.12 8.38
C ASN A 99 8.05 9.37 9.26
N ARG A 100 8.77 9.24 10.39
CA ARG A 100 9.17 10.36 11.24
C ARG A 100 10.62 10.80 10.99
N ALA A 101 11.40 10.03 10.22
CA ALA A 101 12.75 10.40 9.83
C ALA A 101 12.70 11.47 8.72
N GLU A 102 13.70 12.35 8.68
CA GLU A 102 13.79 13.48 7.74
C GLU A 102 14.13 13.06 6.29
N ARG A 103 13.74 11.86 5.87
CA ARG A 103 14.09 11.29 4.57
C ARG A 103 12.86 11.27 3.67
N PHE A 104 12.88 12.12 2.65
CA PHE A 104 11.76 12.30 1.73
C PHE A 104 12.07 11.63 0.39
N LEU A 105 11.49 10.45 0.17
CA LEU A 105 11.68 9.65 -1.04
C LEU A 105 10.32 9.48 -1.74
N PRO A 106 10.11 10.06 -2.93
CA PRO A 106 8.82 9.99 -3.62
C PRO A 106 8.55 8.60 -4.23
N HIS A 107 9.61 7.80 -4.43
CA HIS A 107 9.60 6.54 -5.16
C HIS A 107 9.89 5.30 -4.30
N GLY A 108 9.90 5.44 -2.97
CA GLY A 108 10.15 4.30 -2.07
C GLY A 108 10.55 4.71 -0.66
N TRP A 109 11.17 3.78 0.06
CA TRP A 109 11.60 3.93 1.43
C TRP A 109 13.10 3.74 1.60
N CYS A 110 13.67 4.43 2.58
CA CYS A 110 15.04 4.22 3.04
C CYS A 110 15.02 3.36 4.31
N MET A 111 15.51 2.12 4.19
CA MET A 111 15.57 1.16 5.29
C MET A 111 16.79 1.36 6.21
N LEU A 112 17.56 2.44 6.02
CA LEU A 112 18.65 2.79 6.94
C LEU A 112 18.03 3.12 8.31
N PRO A 113 18.50 2.62 9.45
CA PRO A 113 17.91 2.93 10.76
C PRO A 113 17.79 4.45 11.02
N PRO A 114 16.77 4.95 11.75
CA PRO A 114 16.49 6.39 11.83
C PRO A 114 17.61 7.21 12.49
N LEU A 115 18.34 6.59 13.42
CA LEU A 115 19.45 7.23 14.14
C LEU A 115 20.76 7.24 13.34
N GLN A 116 20.81 6.61 12.16
CA GLN A 116 21.99 6.61 11.31
C GLN A 116 21.95 7.72 10.27
N THR A 117 23.12 8.30 9.99
CA THR A 117 23.32 9.35 8.99
C THR A 117 23.59 8.76 7.61
N CYS A 118 23.00 9.35 6.57
CA CYS A 118 23.21 8.97 5.18
C CYS A 118 24.13 9.98 4.47
N ASP A 119 25.14 9.51 3.74
CA ASP A 119 26.04 10.34 2.91
C ASP A 119 25.57 10.43 1.44
N LYS A 120 24.58 9.61 1.04
CA LYS A 120 24.10 9.52 -0.36
C LYS A 120 23.07 10.58 -0.73
N GLY A 121 22.43 11.21 0.26
CA GLY A 121 21.28 12.08 0.03
C GLY A 121 20.18 11.32 -0.72
N ASN A 122 19.81 11.81 -1.91
CA ASN A 122 18.73 11.26 -2.74
C ASN A 122 19.19 10.26 -3.83
N ALA A 123 20.47 9.85 -3.84
CA ALA A 123 20.98 8.84 -4.77
C ALA A 123 20.58 7.41 -4.36
N CYS A 124 19.29 7.17 -4.15
CA CYS A 124 18.79 5.94 -3.55
C CYS A 124 18.59 4.79 -4.55
N LEU A 125 18.43 5.08 -5.84
CA LEU A 125 18.26 4.08 -6.90
C LEU A 125 19.51 3.25 -7.21
N THR A 126 20.61 3.50 -6.50
CA THR A 126 21.82 2.68 -6.50
C THR A 126 22.23 2.25 -5.09
N CYS A 127 21.37 2.51 -4.09
CA CYS A 127 21.66 2.28 -2.69
C CYS A 127 21.11 0.92 -2.23
N SER A 128 21.87 0.18 -1.42
CA SER A 128 21.52 -1.17 -0.97
C SER A 128 20.33 -1.20 0.00
N VAL A 129 20.08 -0.11 0.73
CA VAL A 129 19.01 0.01 1.73
C VAL A 129 17.75 0.68 1.18
N PHE A 130 17.71 0.96 -0.13
CA PHE A 130 16.49 1.42 -0.79
C PHE A 130 15.53 0.26 -1.04
N VAL A 131 14.26 0.48 -0.75
CA VAL A 131 13.18 -0.45 -1.06
C VAL A 131 12.00 0.30 -1.67
N THR A 132 11.34 -0.31 -2.64
CA THR A 132 10.12 0.20 -3.26
C THR A 132 9.08 -0.91 -3.45
N ASP A 133 7.90 -0.53 -3.92
CA ASP A 133 6.84 -1.44 -4.34
C ASP A 133 5.92 -0.80 -5.37
N ALA A 134 4.90 -1.54 -5.82
CA ALA A 134 3.98 -1.05 -6.85
C ALA A 134 3.17 0.19 -6.44
N SER A 135 3.06 0.52 -5.13
CA SER A 135 2.38 1.76 -4.72
C SER A 135 3.13 3.02 -5.19
N HIS A 136 4.43 2.89 -5.46
CA HIS A 136 5.29 3.95 -5.97
C HIS A 136 5.42 3.95 -7.50
N GLN A 137 4.76 3.02 -8.21
CA GLN A 137 4.85 2.90 -9.66
C GLN A 137 4.63 4.23 -10.40
N PRO A 138 3.61 5.06 -10.07
CA PRO A 138 3.41 6.34 -10.77
C PRO A 138 4.58 7.33 -10.57
N ALA A 139 5.26 7.28 -9.43
CA ALA A 139 6.44 8.11 -9.17
C ALA A 139 7.66 7.58 -9.93
N LEU A 140 7.85 6.26 -9.97
CA LEU A 140 8.91 5.59 -10.73
C LEU A 140 8.79 5.87 -12.24
N GLU A 141 7.59 5.76 -12.81
CA GLU A 141 7.31 6.05 -14.23
C GLU A 141 7.63 7.50 -14.58
N ARG A 142 7.19 8.44 -13.73
CA ARG A 142 7.47 9.86 -13.91
C ARG A 142 8.96 10.14 -13.88
N GLN A 143 9.67 9.62 -12.89
CA GLN A 143 11.11 9.82 -12.75
C GLN A 143 11.89 9.17 -13.90
N LEU A 144 11.43 8.03 -14.43
CA LEU A 144 12.03 7.40 -15.60
C LEU A 144 11.93 8.33 -16.82
N ALA A 145 10.73 8.86 -17.09
CA ALA A 145 10.49 9.77 -18.20
C ALA A 145 11.32 11.06 -18.08
N GLU A 146 11.35 11.68 -16.89
CA GLU A 146 12.13 12.88 -16.60
C GLU A 146 13.64 12.63 -16.75
N THR A 147 14.13 11.50 -16.23
CA THR A 147 15.56 11.13 -16.32
C THR A 147 15.96 10.88 -17.76
N LYS A 148 15.12 10.19 -18.54
CA LYS A 148 15.35 9.98 -19.97
C LYS A 148 15.43 11.32 -20.73
N ALA A 149 14.45 12.21 -20.52
CA ALA A 149 14.43 13.51 -21.17
C ALA A 149 15.66 14.37 -20.81
N LEU A 150 16.12 14.29 -19.56
CA LEU A 150 17.32 14.99 -19.10
C LEU A 150 18.59 14.47 -19.78
N ILE A 151 18.75 13.14 -19.87
CA ILE A 151 19.89 12.51 -20.56
C ILE A 151 19.90 12.97 -22.03
N ASP A 152 18.77 12.82 -22.73
CA ASP A 152 18.66 13.13 -24.15
C ASP A 152 18.96 14.61 -24.44
N ARG A 153 18.40 15.54 -23.65
CA ARG A 153 18.67 16.97 -23.78
C ARG A 153 20.13 17.31 -23.52
N SER A 154 20.74 16.71 -22.49
CA SER A 154 22.11 17.03 -22.06
C SER A 154 23.14 16.52 -23.06
N THR A 155 22.97 15.30 -23.57
CA THR A 155 23.87 14.70 -24.56
C THR A 155 23.76 15.40 -25.91
N THR A 156 22.54 15.77 -26.33
CA THR A 156 22.31 16.57 -27.55
C THR A 156 23.00 17.93 -27.46
N ALA A 157 22.77 18.67 -26.37
CA ALA A 157 23.40 19.97 -26.16
C ALA A 157 24.94 19.89 -26.03
N PHE A 158 25.49 18.76 -25.57
CA PHE A 158 26.93 18.53 -25.57
C PHE A 158 27.46 18.31 -27.00
N GLN A 159 26.79 17.46 -27.79
CA GLN A 159 27.13 17.19 -29.18
C GLN A 159 27.13 18.47 -30.02
N GLU A 160 26.09 19.29 -29.90
CA GLU A 160 25.97 20.56 -30.62
C GLU A 160 27.10 21.54 -30.29
N ARG A 161 27.53 21.60 -29.01
CA ARG A 161 28.58 22.52 -28.56
C ARG A 161 30.00 22.06 -28.91
N HIS A 162 30.25 20.75 -28.93
CA HIS A 162 31.60 20.20 -29.04
C HIS A 162 31.85 19.39 -30.32
N GLY A 163 30.84 19.16 -31.15
CA GLY A 163 30.95 18.40 -32.40
C GLY A 163 31.23 16.90 -32.21
N ARG A 164 31.16 16.39 -30.98
CA ARG A 164 31.45 14.99 -30.63
C ARG A 164 30.54 14.49 -29.52
N PRO A 165 30.28 13.16 -29.43
CA PRO A 165 29.38 12.62 -28.43
C PRO A 165 29.95 12.82 -27.04
N MET A 166 29.04 12.91 -26.06
CA MET A 166 29.43 12.99 -24.66
C MET A 166 30.16 11.69 -24.27
N PRO A 167 31.36 11.77 -23.67
CA PRO A 167 32.12 10.57 -23.29
C PRO A 167 31.31 9.65 -22.36
N GLU A 168 31.38 8.35 -22.62
CA GLU A 168 30.66 7.32 -21.87
C GLU A 168 31.12 7.22 -20.40
N ASP A 169 32.36 7.61 -20.13
CA ASP A 169 32.98 7.66 -18.80
C ASP A 169 32.67 8.97 -18.03
N ASN A 170 31.89 9.89 -18.62
CA ASN A 170 31.46 11.08 -17.91
C ASN A 170 30.62 10.71 -16.69
N VAL A 171 31.11 11.06 -15.50
CA VAL A 171 30.52 10.67 -14.21
C VAL A 171 29.03 11.03 -14.12
N TRP A 172 28.60 12.19 -14.63
CA TRP A 172 27.20 12.61 -14.58
C TRP A 172 26.31 11.77 -15.49
N LEU A 173 26.78 11.48 -16.71
CA LEU A 173 26.06 10.63 -17.65
C LEU A 173 25.97 9.20 -17.15
N LEU A 174 27.07 8.67 -16.61
CA LEU A 174 27.15 7.33 -16.03
C LEU A 174 26.14 7.17 -14.88
N GLN A 175 26.10 8.12 -13.94
CA GLN A 175 25.17 8.07 -12.81
C GLN A 175 23.70 8.19 -13.27
N ARG A 176 23.40 9.05 -14.24
CA ARG A 176 22.03 9.18 -14.79
C ARG A 176 21.58 7.93 -15.53
N ARG A 177 22.48 7.27 -16.25
CA ARG A 177 22.18 5.99 -16.90
C ARG A 177 21.99 4.85 -15.89
N ALA A 178 22.77 4.82 -14.82
CA ALA A 178 22.56 3.86 -13.74
C ALA A 178 21.19 4.05 -13.08
N GLU A 179 20.78 5.29 -12.84
CA GLU A 179 19.45 5.65 -12.34
C GLU A 179 18.35 5.21 -13.31
N HIS A 180 18.47 5.53 -14.59
CA HIS A 180 17.52 5.09 -15.62
C HIS A 180 17.41 3.57 -15.67
N ALA A 181 18.54 2.85 -15.64
CA ALA A 181 18.54 1.39 -15.67
C ALA A 181 17.89 0.76 -14.42
N ALA A 182 18.10 1.36 -13.24
CA ALA A 182 17.42 0.93 -12.02
C ALA A 182 15.91 1.13 -12.11
N LEU A 183 15.45 2.28 -12.60
CA LEU A 183 14.03 2.56 -12.81
C LEU A 183 13.38 1.59 -13.80
N THR A 184 14.05 1.31 -14.93
CA THR A 184 13.58 0.32 -15.91
C THR A 184 13.41 -1.05 -15.27
N ARG A 185 14.43 -1.57 -14.56
CA ARG A 185 14.35 -2.88 -13.89
C ARG A 185 13.24 -2.93 -12.84
N LEU A 186 13.05 -1.86 -12.07
CA LEU A 186 12.00 -1.79 -11.06
C LEU A 186 10.60 -1.86 -11.69
N LEU A 187 10.37 -1.10 -12.77
CA LEU A 187 9.09 -1.09 -13.46
C LEU A 187 8.80 -2.42 -14.18
N GLU A 188 9.82 -3.06 -14.77
CA GLU A 188 9.70 -4.41 -15.33
C GLU A 188 9.33 -5.42 -14.23
N ALA A 189 10.04 -5.41 -13.10
CA ALA A 189 9.77 -6.32 -11.98
C ALA A 189 8.37 -6.11 -11.36
N ILE A 190 7.86 -4.87 -11.35
CA ILE A 190 6.49 -4.56 -10.92
C ILE A 190 5.47 -5.06 -11.97
N GLY A 191 5.77 -4.91 -13.26
CA GLY A 191 4.90 -5.34 -14.37
C GLY A 191 4.74 -6.86 -14.47
N ASP A 192 5.80 -7.62 -14.20
CA ASP A 192 5.80 -9.10 -14.28
C ASP A 192 4.97 -9.77 -13.17
N LYS A 193 4.72 -9.06 -12.08
CA LYS A 193 3.86 -9.50 -10.97
C LYS A 193 2.97 -8.35 -10.56
N PRO A 194 1.85 -8.09 -11.28
CA PRO A 194 0.85 -7.18 -10.78
C PRO A 194 0.46 -7.66 -9.39
N ASN A 195 0.65 -6.82 -8.37
CA ASN A 195 0.26 -7.14 -7.01
C ASN A 195 -1.14 -7.75 -7.05
N CYS A 196 -1.26 -8.99 -6.59
CA CYS A 196 -2.52 -9.45 -6.04
C CYS A 196 -2.74 -8.57 -4.82
N ALA A 197 -3.47 -7.47 -5.00
CA ALA A 197 -3.89 -6.62 -3.91
C ALA A 197 -4.38 -7.55 -2.79
N VAL A 198 -3.72 -7.55 -1.63
CA VAL A 198 -4.33 -8.16 -0.47
C VAL A 198 -5.47 -7.25 -0.09
N GLN A 199 -6.61 -7.65 -0.65
CA GLN A 199 -7.92 -7.15 -0.35
C GLN A 199 -8.11 -7.48 1.12
N GLY A 200 -7.94 -6.46 1.97
CA GLY A 200 -8.51 -6.50 3.31
C GLY A 200 -9.94 -7.01 3.19
N ALA A 201 -10.37 -7.78 4.19
CA ALA A 201 -11.67 -8.43 4.17
C ALA A 201 -12.78 -7.36 3.98
N GLY A 202 -13.13 -7.04 2.72
CA GLY A 202 -14.16 -6.08 2.37
C GLY A 202 -13.95 -5.23 1.11
N CYS A 203 -12.75 -5.17 0.52
CA CYS A 203 -12.49 -4.24 -0.60
C CYS A 203 -11.77 -4.91 -1.77
N GLY A 204 -12.52 -5.21 -2.85
CA GLY A 204 -11.94 -5.62 -4.13
C GLY A 204 -11.89 -4.51 -5.17
N THR A 205 -10.91 -4.59 -6.09
CA THR A 205 -11.00 -3.97 -7.41
C THR A 205 -12.21 -4.56 -8.10
N THR A 206 -13.19 -3.72 -8.43
CA THR A 206 -14.52 -4.06 -8.94
C THR A 206 -14.52 -5.29 -9.84
N PRO A 207 -14.94 -6.46 -9.35
CA PRO A 207 -15.58 -7.47 -10.17
C PRO A 207 -17.08 -7.16 -10.16
N ALA A 208 -17.78 -7.49 -11.25
CA ALA A 208 -19.24 -7.52 -11.23
C ALA A 208 -19.71 -8.68 -10.32
N GLY A 209 -19.61 -8.54 -8.99
CA GLY A 209 -20.07 -9.56 -8.06
C GLY A 209 -19.58 -9.40 -6.61
N PRO A 210 -20.36 -9.82 -5.60
CA PRO A 210 -20.02 -9.69 -4.19
C PRO A 210 -18.92 -10.69 -3.74
N VAL A 211 -17.89 -10.21 -3.00
CA VAL A 211 -16.73 -10.99 -2.49
C VAL A 211 -16.92 -11.42 -1.03
N PRO A 212 -16.59 -12.67 -0.66
CA PRO A 212 -16.87 -13.19 0.68
C PRO A 212 -15.98 -12.82 1.85
N LEU A 213 -16.64 -12.49 2.96
CA LEU A 213 -16.04 -12.36 4.29
C LEU A 213 -16.40 -13.59 5.13
N ALA A 214 -15.40 -14.23 5.72
CA ALA A 214 -15.63 -15.22 6.77
C ALA A 214 -15.95 -14.47 8.07
N LEU A 215 -17.23 -14.44 8.43
CA LEU A 215 -17.66 -14.01 9.76
C LEU A 215 -17.48 -15.21 10.70
N ASP A 216 -16.49 -15.16 11.59
CA ASP A 216 -16.38 -16.11 12.69
C ASP A 216 -17.59 -15.89 13.63
N LEU A 217 -18.51 -16.85 13.64
CA LEU A 217 -19.77 -16.79 14.37
C LEU A 217 -19.63 -17.19 15.84
N ASP A 218 -18.48 -17.74 16.24
CA ASP A 218 -18.31 -18.39 17.55
C ASP A 218 -17.48 -17.56 18.55
N ARG A 219 -16.80 -16.50 18.11
CA ARG A 219 -15.88 -15.69 18.93
C ARG A 219 -16.52 -14.90 20.09
N HIS A 220 -17.85 -14.90 20.22
CA HIS A 220 -18.57 -14.19 21.28
C HIS A 220 -19.48 -15.05 22.16
N ARG A 221 -19.39 -16.39 22.13
CA ARG A 221 -19.93 -17.18 23.24
C ARG A 221 -19.04 -16.96 24.47
N ARG A 222 -19.34 -15.89 25.22
CA ARG A 222 -19.02 -15.83 26.65
C ARG A 222 -19.47 -17.16 27.24
N THR A 223 -18.52 -17.91 27.77
CA THR A 223 -18.79 -18.94 28.76
C THR A 223 -19.71 -18.34 29.82
N GLN A 224 -20.88 -18.95 29.98
CA GLN A 224 -21.76 -18.75 31.11
C GLN A 224 -21.79 -20.05 31.92
N PRO A 225 -21.97 -19.93 33.25
CA PRO A 225 -21.39 -20.80 34.26
C PRO A 225 -21.96 -22.22 34.29
#